data_AF-A0A639US33-F1
#
_entry.id   AF-A0A639US33-F1
#
_cell.length_a   1.000
_cell.length_b   1.000
_cell.length_c   1.000
_cell.angle_alpha   90.00
_cell.angle_beta   90.00
_cell.angle_gamma   90.00
#
_symmetry.space_group_name_H-M   'P 1'
#
loop_
_entity.id
_entity.type
_entity.pdbx_description
1 polymer ?
#
loop_
_entity_poly.entity_id
_entity_poly.type
_entity_poly.pdbx_seq_one_letter_code
_entity_poly.pdbx_strand_id
1 'polypeptide(L)'
;MGLTPTPCFKRLKKLKDRGVIIGQFALLDKEKLGLSLNVFIMINISEEQYASISEKIKSMPEVIAFYRISGSFNYLMHTVFTDMNDYYSFYEKIILTNSSISGSASSFVLEQIKETNELPV
;
A
#
# COMPACT_ATOMS: atom_id res chain seq x y z
N MET A 1 -1.71 32.21 16.48
CA MET A 1 -3.08 31.68 16.59
C MET A 1 -3.48 31.62 18.06
N GLY A 2 -4.05 32.70 18.60
CA GLY A 2 -4.39 32.85 20.02
C GLY A 2 -5.67 32.11 20.42
N LEU A 3 -5.61 30.78 20.48
CA LEU A 3 -6.68 29.95 21.03
C LEU A 3 -6.14 29.23 22.26
N THR A 4 -6.88 29.30 23.36
CA THR A 4 -6.66 28.48 24.56
C THR A 4 -6.75 26.98 24.19
N PRO A 5 -6.24 26.04 25.01
CA PRO A 5 -6.16 24.62 24.63
C PRO A 5 -7.52 23.95 24.32
N THR A 6 -8.61 24.47 24.89
CA THR A 6 -9.93 23.82 24.90
C THR A 6 -10.71 23.89 23.57
N PRO A 7 -10.69 25.01 22.79
CA PRO A 7 -11.37 25.07 21.49
C PRO A 7 -10.63 24.29 20.38
N CYS A 8 -9.29 24.28 20.38
CA CYS A 8 -8.50 23.52 19.40
C CYS A 8 -8.74 22.01 19.54
N PHE A 9 -8.78 21.50 20.78
CA PHE A 9 -9.10 20.09 21.04
C PHE A 9 -10.51 19.72 20.56
N LYS A 10 -11.51 20.58 20.81
CA LYS A 10 -12.87 20.37 20.31
C LYS A 10 -12.93 20.33 18.78
N ARG A 11 -12.15 21.15 18.08
CA ARG A 11 -12.07 21.14 16.60
C ARG A 11 -11.41 19.88 16.07
N LEU A 12 -10.31 19.44 16.69
CA LEU A 12 -9.65 18.18 16.34
C LEU A 12 -10.58 16.99 16.54
N LYS A 13 -11.29 16.94 17.67
CA LYS A 13 -12.29 15.91 17.96
C LYS A 13 -13.39 15.88 16.90
N LYS A 14 -13.95 17.04 16.54
CA LYS A 14 -14.95 17.13 15.46
C LYS A 14 -14.44 16.63 14.10
N LEU A 15 -13.17 16.85 13.77
CA LEU A 15 -12.58 16.34 12.53
C LEU A 15 -12.43 14.82 12.55
N LYS A 16 -12.06 14.24 13.69
CA LYS A 16 -12.04 12.78 13.90
C LYS A 16 -13.45 12.19 13.84
N ASP A 17 -14.40 12.78 14.57
CA ASP A 17 -15.80 12.32 14.61
C ASP A 17 -16.48 12.39 13.24
N ARG A 18 -16.10 13.36 12.38
CA ARG A 18 -16.58 13.48 11.00
C ARG A 18 -15.85 12.57 10.00
N GLY A 19 -14.83 11.83 10.44
CA GLY A 19 -14.01 10.99 9.56
C GLY A 19 -13.07 11.75 8.63
N VAL A 20 -12.87 13.06 8.83
CA VAL A 20 -11.89 13.85 8.07
C VAL A 20 -10.47 13.42 8.45
N ILE A 21 -10.24 13.15 9.74
CA ILE A 21 -9.01 12.50 10.22
C ILE A 21 -9.31 11.01 10.38
N ILE A 22 -8.83 10.20 9.44
CA ILE A 22 -9.05 8.76 9.42
C ILE A 22 -8.08 7.98 10.33
N GLY A 23 -6.95 8.57 10.69
CA GLY A 23 -5.93 7.92 11.52
C GLY A 23 -4.77 8.83 11.88
N GLN A 24 -3.93 8.35 12.80
CA GLN A 24 -2.66 8.98 13.18
C GLN A 24 -1.64 7.86 13.33
N PHE A 25 -0.49 8.00 12.68
CA PHE A 25 0.57 7.01 12.70
C PHE A 25 1.94 7.71 12.74
N ALA A 26 2.94 6.99 13.25
CA ALA A 26 4.32 7.43 13.15
C ALA A 26 4.85 7.05 11.75
N LEU A 27 5.54 7.99 11.10
CA LEU A 27 6.30 7.70 9.89
C LEU A 27 7.61 7.03 10.30
N LEU A 28 7.87 5.88 9.72
CA LEU A 28 9.08 5.09 9.99
C LEU A 28 10.06 5.21 8.83
N ASP A 29 11.34 5.11 9.16
CA ASP A 29 12.44 5.13 8.22
C ASP A 29 12.65 3.72 7.64
N LYS A 30 12.35 3.54 6.35
CA LYS A 30 12.39 2.23 5.67
C LYS A 30 13.80 1.64 5.65
N GLU A 31 14.84 2.46 5.46
CA GLU A 31 16.23 2.01 5.41
C GLU A 31 16.69 1.47 6.76
N LYS A 32 16.33 2.13 7.85
CA LYS A 32 16.64 1.66 9.21
C LYS A 32 15.91 0.36 9.58
N LEU A 33 14.80 0.08 8.92
CA LEU A 33 14.06 -1.17 9.05
C LEU A 33 14.56 -2.27 8.09
N GLY A 34 15.54 -1.96 7.23
CA GLY A 34 16.06 -2.87 6.22
C GLY A 34 15.11 -3.11 5.04
N LEU A 35 14.04 -2.31 4.90
CA LEU A 35 13.06 -2.40 3.81
C LEU A 35 13.56 -1.67 2.57
N SER A 36 14.63 -2.20 1.99
CA SER A 36 15.39 -1.54 0.92
C SER A 36 14.81 -1.75 -0.48
N LEU A 37 13.98 -2.78 -0.67
CA LEU A 37 13.44 -3.15 -1.97
C LEU A 37 11.99 -2.67 -2.11
N ASN A 38 11.73 -1.79 -3.06
CA ASN A 38 10.41 -1.22 -3.32
C ASN A 38 9.96 -1.62 -4.74
N VAL A 39 8.80 -2.26 -4.85
CA VAL A 39 8.36 -2.89 -6.09
C VAL A 39 6.90 -2.52 -6.37
N PHE A 40 6.64 -2.17 -7.62
CA PHE A 40 5.28 -2.10 -8.15
C PHE A 40 4.98 -3.38 -8.92
N ILE A 41 3.92 -4.08 -8.56
CA ILE A 41 3.50 -5.32 -9.21
C ILE A 41 2.13 -5.10 -9.84
N MET A 42 2.06 -5.17 -11.16
CA MET A 42 0.81 -5.14 -11.90
C MET A 42 0.37 -6.57 -12.20
N ILE A 43 -0.91 -6.87 -11.96
CA ILE A 43 -1.47 -8.20 -12.19
C ILE A 43 -2.85 -8.14 -12.82
N ASN A 44 -3.22 -9.22 -13.50
CA ASN A 44 -4.59 -9.46 -13.95
C ASN A 44 -5.26 -10.54 -13.09
N ILE A 45 -6.27 -10.16 -12.32
CA ILE A 45 -7.10 -11.08 -11.53
C ILE A 45 -8.48 -11.20 -12.18
N SER A 46 -9.02 -12.42 -12.33
CA SER A 46 -10.40 -12.61 -12.78
C SER A 46 -11.42 -12.10 -11.76
N GLU A 47 -12.58 -11.60 -12.21
CA GLU A 47 -13.57 -11.01 -11.29
C GLU A 47 -14.10 -12.02 -10.26
N GLU A 48 -14.24 -13.30 -10.64
CA GLU A 48 -14.67 -14.38 -9.77
C GLU A 48 -13.72 -14.63 -8.59
N GLN A 49 -12.43 -14.33 -8.76
CA GLN A 49 -11.37 -14.63 -7.79
C GLN A 49 -10.87 -13.38 -7.08
N TYR A 50 -11.40 -12.20 -7.43
CA TYR A 50 -11.03 -10.95 -6.78
C TYR A 50 -11.27 -10.99 -5.27
N ALA A 51 -12.43 -11.48 -4.82
CA ALA A 51 -12.79 -11.46 -3.40
C ALA A 51 -11.81 -12.30 -2.55
N SER A 52 -11.48 -13.52 -3.00
CA SER A 52 -10.56 -14.41 -2.29
C SER A 52 -9.14 -13.86 -2.27
N ILE A 53 -8.65 -13.35 -3.41
CA ILE A 53 -7.29 -12.84 -3.54
C ILE A 53 -7.12 -11.51 -2.79
N SER A 54 -8.08 -10.59 -2.89
CA SER A 54 -7.98 -9.29 -2.23
C SER A 54 -7.98 -9.40 -0.70
N GLU A 55 -8.79 -10.29 -0.11
CA GLU A 55 -8.74 -10.54 1.34
C GLU A 55 -7.40 -11.11 1.79
N LYS A 56 -6.82 -12.03 1.01
CA LYS A 56 -5.48 -12.56 1.29
C LYS A 56 -4.42 -11.46 1.23
N ILE A 57 -4.46 -10.62 0.19
CA ILE A 57 -3.53 -9.49 -0.01
C ILE A 57 -3.65 -8.46 1.12
N LYS A 58 -4.86 -8.12 1.59
CA LYS A 58 -5.06 -7.16 2.69
C LYS A 58 -4.35 -7.55 3.99
N SER A 59 -4.12 -8.84 4.20
CA SER A 59 -3.42 -9.35 5.39
C SER A 59 -1.90 -9.35 5.28
N MET A 60 -1.35 -9.00 4.11
CA MET A 60 0.09 -9.06 3.83
C MET A 60 0.75 -7.72 4.17
N PRO A 61 1.62 -7.66 5.20
CA PRO A 61 2.25 -6.41 5.62
C PRO A 61 3.21 -5.84 4.55
N GLU A 62 3.72 -6.67 3.65
CA GLU A 62 4.58 -6.25 2.55
C GLU A 62 3.82 -5.44 1.49
N VAL A 63 2.48 -5.55 1.45
CA VAL A 63 1.62 -4.82 0.51
C VAL A 63 1.11 -3.54 1.17
N ILE A 64 1.77 -2.42 0.87
CA ILE A 64 1.46 -1.13 1.48
C ILE A 64 0.37 -0.36 0.72
N ALA A 65 0.12 -0.72 -0.55
CA ALA A 65 -1.05 -0.26 -1.27
C ALA A 65 -1.50 -1.26 -2.34
N PHE A 66 -2.81 -1.30 -2.60
CA PHE A 66 -3.40 -2.13 -3.65
C PHE A 66 -4.56 -1.39 -4.32
N TYR A 67 -4.47 -1.24 -5.65
CA TYR A 67 -5.40 -0.44 -6.44
C TYR A 67 -5.96 -1.24 -7.59
N ARG A 68 -7.25 -1.06 -7.89
CA ARG A 68 -7.84 -1.40 -9.19
C ARG A 68 -7.52 -0.27 -10.15
N ILE A 69 -6.91 -0.60 -11.30
CA ILE A 69 -6.47 0.38 -12.29
C ILE A 69 -7.10 0.10 -13.65
N SER A 70 -7.17 1.11 -14.51
CA SER A 70 -7.48 0.96 -15.94
C SER A 70 -6.21 0.67 -16.73
N GLY A 71 -6.28 -0.18 -17.75
CA GLY A 71 -5.15 -0.45 -18.65
C GLY A 71 -5.08 -1.93 -19.04
N SER A 72 -3.89 -2.38 -19.44
CA SER A 72 -3.61 -3.79 -19.78
C SER A 72 -3.59 -4.70 -18.55
N PHE A 73 -3.40 -4.13 -17.37
CA PHE A 73 -3.55 -4.77 -16.07
C PHE A 73 -4.72 -4.17 -15.32
N ASN A 74 -5.44 -4.97 -14.55
CA ASN A 74 -6.59 -4.50 -13.76
C ASN A 74 -6.25 -4.19 -12.30
N TYR A 75 -5.09 -4.61 -11.79
CA TYR A 75 -4.61 -4.23 -10.46
C TYR A 75 -3.13 -3.83 -10.42
N LEU A 76 -2.81 -2.93 -9.47
CA LEU A 76 -1.47 -2.48 -9.12
C LEU A 76 -1.26 -2.65 -7.61
N MET A 77 -0.17 -3.30 -7.24
CA MET A 77 0.31 -3.43 -5.86
C MET A 77 1.56 -2.58 -5.68
N HIS A 78 1.61 -1.80 -4.60
CA HIS A 78 2.83 -1.19 -4.11
C HIS A 78 3.32 -2.03 -2.93
N THR A 79 4.52 -2.60 -3.08
CA THR A 79 5.09 -3.52 -2.11
C THR A 79 6.50 -3.10 -1.66
N VAL A 80 6.86 -3.51 -0.45
CA VAL A 80 8.18 -3.28 0.14
C VAL A 80 8.71 -4.58 0.75
N PHE A 81 10.00 -4.85 0.54
CA PHE A 81 10.68 -6.06 0.99
C PHE A 81 12.08 -5.73 1.51
N THR A 82 12.69 -6.68 2.21
CA THR A 82 14.08 -6.54 2.66
C THR A 82 15.07 -6.71 1.52
N ASP A 83 14.84 -7.73 0.68
CA ASP A 83 15.71 -8.10 -0.43
C ASP A 83 14.95 -8.84 -1.55
N MET A 84 15.68 -9.28 -2.57
CA MET A 84 15.13 -10.00 -3.73
C MET A 84 14.61 -11.41 -3.38
N ASN A 85 15.11 -12.06 -2.33
CA ASN A 85 14.66 -13.39 -1.93
C ASN A 85 13.29 -13.31 -1.25
N ASP A 86 13.08 -12.29 -0.41
CA ASP A 86 11.81 -12.00 0.22
C ASP A 86 10.74 -11.66 -0.83
N TYR A 87 11.09 -10.78 -1.78
CA TYR A 87 10.26 -10.51 -2.96
C TYR A 87 9.92 -11.78 -3.75
N TYR A 88 10.90 -12.64 -4.05
CA TYR A 88 10.67 -13.84 -4.85
C TYR A 88 9.76 -14.84 -4.12
N SER A 89 9.94 -14.99 -2.81
CA SER A 89 9.08 -15.83 -1.96
C SER A 89 7.64 -15.33 -1.96
N PHE A 90 7.45 -14.01 -1.89
CA PHE A 90 6.15 -13.37 -2.04
C PHE A 90 5.54 -13.62 -3.44
N TYR A 91 6.34 -13.42 -4.48
CA TYR A 91 5.95 -13.59 -5.87
C TYR A 91 5.51 -15.03 -6.16
N GLU A 92 6.24 -16.03 -5.66
CA GLU A 92 5.87 -17.44 -5.81
C GLU A 92 4.54 -17.76 -5.10
N LYS A 93 4.39 -17.32 -3.86
CA LYS A 93 3.21 -17.55 -3.01
C LYS A 93 1.93 -16.93 -3.56
N ILE A 94 2.04 -15.78 -4.22
CA ILE A 94 0.89 -15.02 -4.73
C ILE A 94 0.69 -15.21 -6.22
N ILE A 95 1.73 -15.11 -7.02
CA ILE A 95 1.58 -15.05 -8.48
C ILE A 95 1.71 -16.45 -9.08
N LEU A 96 2.77 -17.20 -8.75
CA LEU A 96 2.98 -18.52 -9.35
C LEU A 96 1.98 -19.58 -8.85
N THR A 97 1.55 -19.48 -7.59
CA THR A 97 0.63 -20.47 -6.98
C THR A 97 -0.84 -20.25 -7.35
N ASN A 98 -1.22 -19.08 -7.87
CA ASN A 98 -2.63 -18.76 -8.18
C ASN A 98 -2.85 -18.72 -9.69
N SER A 99 -3.42 -19.80 -10.23
CA SER A 99 -3.80 -19.93 -11.65
C SER A 99 -4.80 -18.87 -12.12
N SER A 100 -5.48 -18.19 -11.19
CA SER A 100 -6.40 -17.08 -11.44
C SER A 100 -5.70 -15.79 -11.87
N ILE A 101 -4.37 -15.72 -11.76
CA ILE A 101 -3.56 -14.57 -12.21
C ILE A 101 -3.06 -14.86 -13.61
N SER A 102 -3.60 -14.16 -14.60
CA SER A 102 -3.34 -14.44 -16.02
C SER A 102 -2.15 -13.68 -16.61
N GLY A 103 -1.56 -12.75 -15.85
CA GLY A 103 -0.38 -12.01 -16.24
C GLY A 103 0.12 -11.12 -15.12
N SER A 104 1.44 -10.95 -15.06
CA SER A 104 2.14 -10.10 -14.10
C SER A 104 3.21 -9.27 -14.78
N ALA A 105 3.46 -8.07 -14.26
CA ALA A 105 4.61 -7.25 -14.60
C ALA A 105 5.10 -6.52 -13.35
N SER A 106 6.38 -6.68 -13.02
CA SER A 106 7.00 -6.05 -11.86
C SER A 106 7.96 -4.95 -12.27
N SER A 107 7.88 -3.81 -11.60
CA SER A 107 8.78 -2.66 -11.77
C SER A 107 9.46 -2.36 -10.45
N PHE A 108 10.79 -2.44 -10.43
CA PHE A 108 11.60 -2.14 -9.26
C PHE A 108 11.89 -0.65 -9.21
N VAL A 109 11.65 -0.03 -8.06
CA VAL A 109 11.95 1.39 -7.85
C VAL A 109 13.46 1.55 -7.73
N LEU A 110 14.06 2.28 -8.67
CA LEU A 110 15.49 2.58 -8.66
C LEU A 110 15.83 3.75 -7.73
N GLU A 111 14.96 4.75 -7.70
CA GLU A 111 15.11 5.95 -6.89
C GLU A 111 13.73 6.44 -6.43
N GLN A 112 13.61 6.74 -5.14
CA GLN A 112 12.42 7.36 -4.58
C GLN A 112 12.59 8.89 -4.60
N ILE A 113 12.05 9.54 -5.63
CA ILE A 113 12.12 11.01 -5.78
C ILE A 113 11.21 11.73 -4.77
N LYS A 114 9.98 11.23 -4.57
CA LYS A 114 9.00 11.78 -3.62
C LYS A 114 7.98 10.72 -3.19
N GLU A 115 7.66 10.68 -1.90
CA GLU A 115 6.58 9.89 -1.33
C GLU A 115 5.97 10.67 -0.16
N THR A 116 4.65 10.86 -0.14
CA THR A 116 3.97 11.56 0.97
C THR A 116 2.53 11.08 1.10
N ASN A 117 2.03 11.08 2.34
CA ASN A 117 0.63 10.85 2.67
C ASN A 117 -0.15 12.17 2.85
N GLU A 118 0.50 13.32 2.64
CA GLU A 118 -0.14 14.64 2.73
C GLU A 118 -1.05 14.88 1.52
N LEU A 119 -2.30 15.27 1.81
CA LEU A 119 -3.27 15.68 0.80
C LEU A 119 -3.15 17.20 0.52
N PRO A 120 -3.51 17.67 -0.68
CA PRO A 120 -3.43 19.09 -1.03
C PRO A 120 -4.60 19.89 -0.42
N VAL A 121 -4.52 20.23 0.87
CA VAL A 121 -5.57 20.95 1.64
C VAL A 121 -5.05 22.15 2.41
#